data_AF-A0A1Q7UVQ6-F1
#
_entry.id   AF-A0A1Q7UVQ6-F1
#
_cell.length_a   1.000
_cell.length_b   1.000
_cell.length_c   1.000
_cell.angle_alpha   90.00
_cell.angle_beta   90.00
_cell.angle_gamma   90.00
#
_symmetry.space_group_name_H-M   'P 1'
#
loop_
_entity.id
_entity.type
_entity.pdbx_description
1 polymer ?
#
loop_
_entity_poly.entity_id
_entity_poly.type
_entity_poly.pdbx_seq_one_letter_code
_entity_poly.pdbx_strand_id
1 'polypeptide(L)'
;MIFFFVLLLLVLVAQIAEFFIPALPWLFNAHVYIVPVIVFYGAMALPFPLMLALAMYAGVLLDAVTVQVIGGKVEISTGSSILIYGVLAGVMHGLRPLFARGRWEVHCILSGVFTSLIVLAQYLMITFRRGSLIFTREIWWQIGGPGLIAMAMAPILFWFLQWIGRITAYSYQPERGRLE
;
A
#
# COMPACT_ATOMS: atom_id res chain seq x y z
N MET A 1 8.75 -15.81 -11.44
CA MET A 1 7.58 -15.25 -12.15
C MET A 1 6.25 -15.65 -11.51
N ILE A 2 6.06 -16.90 -11.09
CA ILE A 2 4.83 -17.36 -10.40
C ILE A 2 4.47 -16.45 -9.22
N PHE A 3 5.44 -16.10 -8.37
CA PHE A 3 5.23 -15.22 -7.22
C PHE A 3 4.62 -13.86 -7.58
N PHE A 4 5.00 -13.27 -8.71
CA PHE A 4 4.45 -11.99 -9.18
C PHE A 4 2.95 -12.11 -9.49
N PHE A 5 2.54 -13.18 -10.20
CA PHE A 5 1.13 -13.43 -10.48
C PHE A 5 0.33 -13.73 -9.21
N VAL A 6 0.94 -14.39 -8.22
CA VAL A 6 0.32 -14.58 -6.91
C VAL A 6 0.11 -13.24 -6.20
N LEU A 7 1.09 -12.32 -6.24
CA LEU A 7 0.91 -10.98 -5.68
C LEU A 7 -0.20 -10.18 -6.39
N LEU A 8 -0.30 -10.25 -7.71
CA LEU A 8 -1.41 -9.62 -8.45
C LEU A 8 -2.77 -10.16 -7.99
N LEU A 9 -2.89 -11.49 -7.89
CA LEU A 9 -4.12 -12.13 -7.40
C LEU A 9 -4.43 -11.74 -5.96
N LEU A 10 -3.43 -11.73 -5.07
CA LEU A 10 -3.59 -11.34 -3.67
C LEU A 10 -4.00 -9.88 -3.53
N VAL A 11 -3.44 -8.97 -4.33
CA VAL A 11 -3.85 -7.56 -4.36
C VAL A 11 -5.32 -7.45 -4.78
N LEU A 12 -5.75 -8.18 -5.82
CA LEU A 12 -7.15 -8.17 -6.25
C LEU A 12 -8.09 -8.72 -5.17
N VAL A 13 -7.76 -9.87 -4.60
CA VAL A 13 -8.55 -10.50 -3.53
C VAL A 13 -8.61 -9.61 -2.29
N ALA A 14 -7.50 -8.98 -1.92
CA ALA A 14 -7.45 -8.04 -0.80
C ALA A 14 -8.30 -6.81 -1.08
N GLN A 15 -8.28 -6.24 -2.29
CA GLN A 15 -9.13 -5.10 -2.66
C GLN A 15 -10.62 -5.47 -2.56
N ILE A 16 -11.00 -6.67 -3.04
CA ILE A 16 -12.37 -7.17 -2.91
C ILE A 16 -12.72 -7.34 -1.42
N ALA A 17 -11.83 -7.91 -0.62
CA ALA A 17 -12.05 -8.12 0.81
C ALA A 17 -12.20 -6.78 1.56
N GLU A 18 -11.36 -5.79 1.28
CA GLU A 18 -11.45 -4.43 1.85
C GLU A 18 -12.81 -3.79 1.60
N PHE A 19 -13.39 -4.00 0.43
CA PHE A 19 -14.73 -3.50 0.10
C PHE A 19 -15.82 -4.06 1.04
N PHE A 20 -15.65 -5.28 1.55
CA PHE A 20 -16.59 -5.90 2.48
C PHE A 20 -16.27 -5.62 3.96
N ILE A 21 -15.09 -5.07 4.28
CA ILE A 21 -14.74 -4.74 5.67
C ILE A 21 -15.36 -3.39 6.01
N PRO A 22 -16.33 -3.33 6.94
CA PRO A 22 -16.92 -2.08 7.35
C PRO A 22 -15.90 -1.21 8.09
N ALA A 23 -16.06 0.10 7.99
CA ALA A 23 -15.28 1.05 8.78
C ALA A 23 -15.45 0.77 10.28
N LEU A 24 -14.36 0.91 11.05
CA LEU A 24 -14.35 0.57 12.46
C LEU A 24 -14.98 1.72 13.29
N PRO A 25 -16.18 1.54 13.89
CA PRO A 25 -16.86 2.64 14.57
C PRO A 25 -16.11 3.13 15.81
N TRP A 26 -15.40 2.21 16.48
CA TRP A 26 -14.57 2.48 17.64
C TRP A 26 -13.28 3.25 17.31
N LEU A 27 -12.93 3.37 16.02
CA LEU A 27 -11.78 4.13 15.52
C LEU A 27 -12.23 5.24 14.58
N PHE A 28 -13.26 6.00 14.96
CA PHE A 28 -13.76 7.16 14.20
C PHE A 28 -14.12 6.84 12.73
N ASN A 29 -14.60 5.62 12.46
CA ASN A 29 -14.85 5.12 11.10
C ASN A 29 -13.59 5.05 10.22
N ALA A 30 -12.44 4.72 10.80
CA ALA A 30 -11.25 4.38 10.03
C ALA A 30 -11.46 3.08 9.23
N HIS A 31 -10.98 3.09 8.00
CA HIS A 31 -11.00 1.94 7.09
C HIS A 31 -9.74 1.07 7.26
N VAL A 32 -9.86 -0.21 6.97
CA VAL A 32 -8.76 -1.16 6.98
C VAL A 32 -8.19 -1.29 5.57
N TYR A 33 -6.88 -1.11 5.41
CA TYR A 33 -6.20 -1.29 4.13
C TYR A 33 -5.09 -2.35 4.24
N ILE A 34 -5.25 -3.39 3.45
CA ILE A 34 -4.42 -4.59 3.29
C ILE A 34 -3.58 -4.48 2.00
N VAL A 35 -4.15 -3.95 0.92
CA VAL A 35 -3.51 -3.78 -0.39
C VAL A 35 -2.19 -3.02 -0.30
N PRO A 36 -2.09 -1.86 0.37
CA PRO A 36 -0.81 -1.17 0.53
C PRO A 36 0.27 -2.05 1.15
N VAL A 37 -0.08 -2.85 2.15
CA VAL A 37 0.87 -3.76 2.82
C VAL A 37 1.42 -4.81 1.85
N ILE A 38 0.55 -5.40 1.03
CA ILE A 38 0.96 -6.39 0.01
C ILE A 38 1.84 -5.74 -1.05
N VAL A 39 1.48 -4.54 -1.52
CA VAL A 39 2.25 -3.80 -2.52
C VAL A 39 3.63 -3.43 -1.99
N PHE A 40 3.72 -2.95 -0.75
CA PHE A 40 5.00 -2.59 -0.13
C PHE A 40 5.88 -3.81 0.16
N TYR A 41 5.29 -4.96 0.50
CA TYR A 41 6.03 -6.22 0.51
C TYR A 41 6.58 -6.55 -0.88
N GLY A 42 5.72 -6.48 -1.90
CA GLY A 42 6.11 -6.68 -3.30
C GLY A 42 7.23 -5.75 -3.74
N ALA A 43 7.24 -4.51 -3.25
CA ALA A 43 8.29 -3.54 -3.53
C ALA A 43 9.66 -3.97 -3.00
N MET A 44 9.72 -4.73 -1.90
CA MET A 44 10.98 -5.28 -1.39
C MET A 44 11.37 -6.59 -2.09
N ALA A 45 10.38 -7.40 -2.47
CA ALA A 45 10.60 -8.74 -2.99
C ALA A 45 10.91 -8.76 -4.50
N LEU A 46 10.27 -7.89 -5.28
CA LEU A 46 10.33 -7.90 -6.74
C LEU A 46 11.46 -7.03 -7.30
N PRO A 47 11.98 -7.34 -8.50
CA PRO A 47 12.85 -6.42 -9.23
C PRO A 47 12.08 -5.15 -9.63
N PHE A 48 12.79 -4.04 -9.84
CA PHE A 48 12.22 -2.72 -10.09
C PHE A 48 11.09 -2.68 -11.14
N PRO A 49 11.21 -3.30 -12.34
CA PRO A 49 10.13 -3.26 -13.33
C PRO A 49 8.85 -3.96 -12.87
N LEU A 50 8.98 -5.08 -12.15
CA LEU A 50 7.82 -5.83 -11.63
C LEU A 50 7.20 -5.12 -10.42
N MET A 51 8.01 -4.44 -9.60
CA MET A 51 7.51 -3.55 -8.55
C MET A 51 6.66 -2.43 -9.14
N LEU A 52 7.13 -1.75 -10.19
CA LEU A 52 6.36 -0.71 -10.87
C LEU A 52 5.08 -1.25 -11.50
N ALA A 53 5.12 -2.43 -12.11
CA ALA A 53 3.93 -3.08 -12.65
C ALA A 53 2.89 -3.41 -11.55
N LEU A 54 3.35 -3.89 -10.39
CA LEU A 54 2.48 -4.14 -9.24
C LEU A 54 1.88 -2.85 -8.68
N ALA A 55 2.68 -1.79 -8.57
CA ALA A 55 2.23 -0.46 -8.11
C ALA A 55 1.21 0.16 -9.08
N MET A 56 1.45 0.03 -10.39
CA MET A 56 0.51 0.44 -11.43
C MET A 56 -0.82 -0.32 -11.31
N TYR A 57 -0.76 -1.65 -11.17
CA TYR A 57 -1.94 -2.48 -11.00
C TYR A 57 -2.76 -2.10 -9.77
N ALA A 58 -2.10 -1.95 -8.61
CA ALA A 58 -2.77 -1.52 -7.38
C ALA A 58 -3.36 -0.10 -7.49
N GLY A 59 -2.65 0.82 -8.15
CA GLY A 59 -3.15 2.16 -8.40
C GLY A 59 -4.39 2.18 -9.28
N VAL A 60 -4.42 1.37 -10.35
CA VAL A 60 -5.61 1.23 -11.22
C VAL A 60 -6.80 0.66 -10.45
N LEU A 61 -6.58 -0.37 -9.62
CA LEU A 61 -7.64 -0.95 -8.79
C LEU A 61 -8.17 0.05 -7.75
N LEU A 62 -7.28 0.80 -7.10
CA LEU A 62 -7.68 1.81 -6.12
C LEU A 62 -8.48 2.92 -6.79
N ASP A 63 -8.07 3.39 -7.97
CA ASP A 63 -8.84 4.36 -8.74
C ASP A 63 -10.20 3.79 -9.15
N ALA A 64 -10.28 2.52 -9.57
CA ALA A 64 -11.55 1.90 -9.96
C ALA A 64 -12.59 1.89 -8.82
N VAL A 65 -12.14 1.81 -7.56
CA VAL A 65 -13.02 1.83 -6.38
C VAL A 65 -13.26 3.25 -5.83
N THR A 66 -12.32 4.17 -6.03
CA THR A 66 -12.35 5.50 -5.39
C THR A 66 -12.67 6.65 -6.34
N VAL A 67 -12.75 6.41 -7.65
CA VAL A 67 -13.14 7.44 -8.63
C VAL A 67 -14.53 7.98 -8.26
N GLN A 68 -14.52 9.24 -7.84
CA GLN A 68 -15.72 9.99 -7.52
C GLN A 68 -15.86 11.12 -8.53
N VAL A 69 -16.94 11.07 -9.31
CA VAL A 69 -17.37 12.16 -10.21
C VAL A 69 -18.66 12.71 -9.65
N ILE A 70 -18.56 13.83 -8.92
CA ILE A 70 -19.71 14.46 -8.27
C ILE A 70 -19.92 15.83 -8.94
N GLY A 71 -21.12 16.05 -9.50
CA GLY A 71 -21.49 17.33 -10.10
C GLY A 71 -20.62 17.75 -11.30
N GLY A 72 -20.14 16.80 -12.11
CA GLY A 72 -19.28 17.08 -13.27
C GLY A 72 -17.83 17.43 -12.92
N LYS A 73 -17.46 17.41 -11.64
CA LYS A 73 -16.08 17.55 -11.17
C LYS A 73 -15.59 16.19 -10.70
N VAL A 74 -14.46 15.76 -11.26
CA VAL A 74 -13.71 14.61 -10.75
C VAL A 74 -13.12 15.04 -9.40
N GLU A 75 -13.37 14.33 -8.30
CA GLU A 75 -12.79 14.67 -6.99
C GLU A 75 -11.49 13.90 -6.73
N ILE A 76 -11.42 12.67 -7.24
CA ILE A 76 -10.21 11.85 -7.27
C ILE A 76 -9.87 11.56 -8.72
N SER A 77 -8.75 12.11 -9.18
CA SER A 77 -8.30 11.95 -10.57
C SER A 77 -7.98 10.50 -10.88
N THR A 78 -8.59 9.93 -11.92
CA THR A 78 -8.10 8.67 -12.47
C THR A 78 -6.62 8.82 -12.85
N GLY A 79 -5.77 7.94 -12.35
CA GLY A 79 -4.32 7.93 -12.54
C GLY A 79 -3.50 8.51 -11.39
N SER A 80 -4.10 9.22 -10.42
CA SER A 80 -3.31 9.76 -9.28
C SER A 80 -2.82 8.66 -8.36
N SER A 81 -3.63 7.61 -8.14
CA SER A 81 -3.25 6.51 -7.26
C SER A 81 -2.07 5.72 -7.81
N ILE A 82 -1.92 5.65 -9.14
CA ILE A 82 -0.75 5.04 -9.81
C ILE A 82 0.53 5.79 -9.42
N LEU A 83 0.50 7.13 -9.46
CA LEU A 83 1.66 7.95 -9.08
C LEU A 83 1.98 7.83 -7.59
N ILE A 84 0.95 7.86 -6.74
CA ILE A 84 1.12 7.71 -5.28
C ILE A 84 1.76 6.36 -4.96
N TYR A 85 1.22 5.25 -5.48
CA TYR A 85 1.81 3.93 -5.28
C TYR A 85 3.19 3.82 -5.90
N GLY A 86 3.40 4.33 -7.12
CA GLY A 86 4.70 4.30 -7.79
C GLY A 86 5.80 4.99 -7.00
N VAL A 87 5.52 6.19 -6.46
CA VAL A 87 6.47 6.93 -5.63
C VAL A 87 6.73 6.21 -4.31
N LEU A 88 5.68 5.83 -3.56
CA LEU A 88 5.85 5.20 -2.25
C LEU A 88 6.48 3.80 -2.34
N ALA A 89 6.09 3.00 -3.34
CA ALA A 89 6.70 1.71 -3.62
C ALA A 89 8.15 1.88 -4.11
N GLY A 90 8.44 2.92 -4.90
CA GLY A 90 9.81 3.28 -5.29
C GLY A 90 10.69 3.61 -4.08
N VAL A 91 10.20 4.42 -3.14
CA VAL A 91 10.91 4.72 -1.88
C VAL A 91 11.12 3.45 -1.07
N MET A 92 10.08 2.61 -0.93
CA MET A 92 10.19 1.32 -0.23
C MET A 92 11.21 0.38 -0.91
N HIS A 93 11.24 0.35 -2.24
CA HIS A 93 12.19 -0.43 -3.01
C HIS A 93 13.64 0.04 -2.81
N GLY A 94 13.86 1.35 -2.70
CA GLY A 94 15.18 1.92 -2.38
C GLY A 94 15.70 1.51 -1.00
N LEU A 95 14.81 1.16 -0.07
CA LEU A 95 15.14 0.70 1.28
C LEU A 95 15.29 -0.82 1.39
N ARG A 96 15.12 -1.56 0.28
CA ARG A 96 15.37 -3.02 0.18
C ARG A 96 16.68 -3.50 0.84
N PRO A 97 17.85 -2.82 0.76
CA PRO A 97 19.07 -3.28 1.44
C PRO A 97 18.93 -3.30 2.98
N LEU A 98 18.05 -2.50 3.59
CA LEU A 98 17.76 -2.58 5.02
C LEU A 98 16.97 -3.84 5.38
N PHE A 99 16.08 -4.31 4.50
CA PHE A 99 15.35 -5.56 4.68
C PHE A 99 16.30 -6.76 4.63
N ALA A 100 17.24 -6.73 3.68
CA ALA A 100 18.30 -7.74 3.56
C ALA A 100 19.21 -7.83 4.80
N ARG A 101 19.34 -6.75 5.58
CA ARG A 101 20.08 -6.70 6.85
C ARG A 101 19.27 -7.19 8.06
N GLY A 102 18.06 -7.72 7.84
CA GLY A 102 17.21 -8.24 8.91
C GLY A 102 16.46 -7.17 9.70
N ARG A 103 16.39 -5.92 9.22
CA ARG A 103 15.60 -4.83 9.85
C ARG A 103 14.20 -4.75 9.24
N TRP A 104 13.45 -5.84 9.37
CA TRP A 104 12.07 -5.97 8.87
C TRP A 104 11.08 -5.03 9.58
N GLU A 105 11.38 -4.63 10.84
CA GLU A 105 10.61 -3.68 11.64
C GLU A 105 10.41 -2.32 10.94
N VAL A 106 11.49 -1.80 10.33
CA VAL A 106 11.47 -0.51 9.63
C VAL A 106 10.44 -0.53 8.50
N HIS A 107 10.31 -1.66 7.80
CA HIS A 107 9.40 -1.81 6.68
C HIS A 107 7.95 -1.97 7.15
N CYS A 108 7.74 -2.57 8.33
CA CYS A 108 6.41 -2.62 8.95
C CYS A 108 5.93 -1.21 9.34
N ILE A 109 6.82 -0.42 9.95
CA ILE A 109 6.54 0.98 10.31
C ILE A 109 6.27 1.80 9.04
N LEU A 110 7.16 1.70 8.03
CA LEU A 110 7.00 2.42 6.77
C LEU A 110 5.73 2.02 6.02
N SER A 111 5.34 0.74 6.06
CA SER A 111 4.07 0.30 5.47
C SER A 111 2.88 1.02 6.09
N GLY A 112 2.88 1.22 7.41
CA GLY A 112 1.86 1.99 8.10
C GLY A 112 1.89 3.47 7.73
N VAL A 113 3.08 4.09 7.80
CA VAL A 113 3.27 5.52 7.46
C VAL A 113 2.83 5.79 6.01
N PHE A 114 3.24 4.95 5.07
CA PHE A 114 2.88 5.11 3.66
C PHE A 114 1.40 4.86 3.41
N THR A 115 0.76 3.95 4.15
CA THR A 115 -0.69 3.79 4.10
C THR A 115 -1.40 5.07 4.54
N SER A 116 -0.97 5.69 5.65
CA SER A 116 -1.50 7.00 6.06
C SER A 116 -1.24 8.08 5.03
N LEU A 117 -0.09 8.08 4.35
CA LEU A 117 0.22 9.03 3.28
C LEU A 117 -0.67 8.84 2.05
N ILE A 118 -1.03 7.61 1.68
CA ILE A 118 -1.99 7.34 0.60
C ILE A 118 -3.35 7.96 0.94
N VAL A 119 -3.86 7.68 2.15
CA VAL A 119 -5.17 8.19 2.59
C VAL A 119 -5.13 9.72 2.73
N LEU A 120 -4.03 10.28 3.25
CA LEU A 120 -3.83 11.73 3.33
C LEU A 120 -3.81 12.37 1.94
N ALA A 121 -3.12 11.77 0.97
CA ALA A 121 -3.06 12.28 -0.39
C ALA A 121 -4.45 12.28 -1.05
N GLN A 122 -5.22 11.19 -0.89
CA GLN A 122 -6.61 11.13 -1.35
C GLN A 122 -7.48 12.20 -0.67
N TYR A 123 -7.35 12.35 0.65
CA TYR A 123 -8.07 13.38 1.40
C TYR A 123 -7.76 14.79 0.90
N LEU A 124 -6.47 15.11 0.71
CA LEU A 124 -6.04 16.41 0.20
C LEU A 124 -6.56 16.67 -1.21
N MET A 125 -6.57 15.67 -2.09
CA MET A 125 -7.13 15.79 -3.44
C MET A 125 -8.61 16.17 -3.41
N ILE A 126 -9.42 15.46 -2.62
CA ILE A 126 -10.86 15.74 -2.46
C ILE A 126 -11.04 17.16 -1.92
N THR A 127 -10.31 17.48 -0.86
CA THR A 127 -10.43 18.73 -0.10
C THR A 127 -10.05 19.95 -0.94
N PHE A 128 -8.95 19.88 -1.71
CA PHE A 128 -8.53 20.96 -2.60
C PHE A 128 -9.52 21.18 -3.74
N ARG A 129 -10.13 20.12 -4.28
CA ARG A 129 -11.15 20.25 -5.34
C ARG A 129 -12.48 20.78 -4.83
N ARG A 130 -12.81 20.50 -3.56
CA ARG A 130 -14.00 21.05 -2.87
C ARG A 130 -13.80 22.49 -2.36
N GLY A 131 -12.55 22.95 -2.21
CA GLY A 131 -12.22 24.30 -1.76
C GLY A 131 -12.44 24.53 -0.26
N SER A 132 -12.63 23.46 0.53
CA SER A 132 -12.91 23.54 1.97
C SER A 132 -11.98 22.62 2.75
N LEU A 133 -10.89 23.19 3.29
CA LEU A 133 -9.88 22.44 4.05
C LEU A 133 -10.20 22.49 5.54
N ILE A 134 -10.73 21.38 6.05
CA ILE A 134 -11.14 21.21 7.44
C ILE A 134 -10.36 20.04 8.00
N PHE A 135 -9.66 20.23 9.12
CA PHE A 135 -9.00 19.14 9.83
C PHE A 135 -9.62 19.00 11.21
N THR A 136 -10.54 18.04 11.36
CA THR A 136 -11.10 17.68 12.67
C THR A 136 -10.33 16.52 13.28
N ARG A 137 -10.52 16.29 14.58
CA ARG A 137 -9.87 15.16 15.29
C ARG A 137 -10.24 13.82 14.67
N GLU A 138 -11.47 13.69 14.19
CA GLU A 138 -12.01 12.49 13.55
C GLU A 138 -11.26 12.21 12.24
N ILE A 139 -11.02 13.24 11.43
CA ILE A 139 -10.29 13.13 10.16
C ILE A 139 -8.85 12.68 10.39
N TRP A 140 -8.19 13.18 11.45
CA TRP A 140 -6.86 12.71 11.83
C TRP A 140 -6.83 11.20 12.13
N TRP A 141 -7.86 10.68 12.79
CA TRP A 141 -8.00 9.24 13.03
C TRP A 141 -8.39 8.45 11.79
N GLN A 142 -9.16 9.04 10.87
CA GLN A 142 -9.47 8.41 9.58
C GLN A 142 -8.26 8.36 8.64
N ILE A 143 -7.28 9.24 8.81
CA ILE A 143 -6.02 9.23 8.05
C ILE A 143 -4.97 8.36 8.74
N GLY A 144 -4.77 8.55 10.04
CA GLY A 144 -3.71 7.85 10.80
C GLY A 144 -4.10 6.44 11.25
N GLY A 145 -5.37 6.22 11.60
CA GLY A 145 -5.90 4.94 12.05
C GLY A 145 -5.66 3.79 11.06
N PRO A 146 -5.96 3.97 9.76
CA PRO A 146 -5.65 2.98 8.73
C PRO A 146 -4.17 2.60 8.68
N GLY A 147 -3.26 3.57 8.82
CA GLY A 147 -1.83 3.30 8.84
C GLY A 147 -1.35 2.58 10.09
N LEU A 148 -1.94 2.86 11.26
CA LEU A 148 -1.66 2.11 12.48
C LEU A 148 -2.12 0.65 12.36
N ILE A 149 -3.30 0.44 11.79
CA ILE A 149 -3.81 -0.91 11.52
C ILE A 149 -2.90 -1.64 10.53
N ALA A 150 -2.54 -0.99 9.43
CA ALA A 150 -1.63 -1.54 8.43
C ALA A 150 -0.25 -1.88 9.03
N MET A 151 0.27 -1.03 9.93
CA MET A 151 1.52 -1.29 10.66
C MET A 151 1.42 -2.52 11.55
N ALA A 152 0.32 -2.67 12.29
CA ALA A 152 0.08 -3.83 13.16
C ALA A 152 -0.12 -5.13 12.37
N MET A 153 -0.75 -5.04 11.19
CA MET A 153 -0.97 -6.18 10.29
C MET A 153 0.27 -6.56 9.48
N ALA A 154 1.15 -5.61 9.18
CA ALA A 154 2.36 -5.80 8.38
C ALA A 154 3.23 -6.99 8.81
N PRO A 155 3.60 -7.21 10.08
CA PRO A 155 4.43 -8.35 10.46
C PRO A 155 3.77 -9.70 10.13
N ILE A 156 2.46 -9.82 10.35
CA ILE A 156 1.69 -11.05 10.09
C ILE A 156 1.61 -11.29 8.57
N LEU A 157 1.27 -10.26 7.80
CA LEU A 157 1.17 -10.34 6.34
C LEU A 157 2.53 -10.58 5.68
N PHE A 158 3.59 -9.92 6.13
CA PHE A 158 4.94 -10.12 5.59
C PHE A 158 5.43 -11.54 5.86
N TRP A 159 5.17 -12.09 7.04
CA TRP A 159 5.49 -13.47 7.36
C TRP A 159 4.74 -14.46 6.44
N PHE A 160 3.44 -14.24 6.24
CA PHE A 160 2.62 -15.04 5.33
C PHE A 160 3.10 -14.94 3.86
N LEU A 161 3.38 -13.73 3.37
CA LEU A 161 3.89 -13.51 2.01
C LEU A 161 5.29 -14.12 1.81
N GLN A 162 6.15 -14.04 2.82
CA GLN A 162 7.46 -14.72 2.81
C GLN A 162 7.31 -16.23 2.74
N TRP A 163 6.32 -16.81 3.41
CA TRP A 163 6.01 -18.23 3.33
C TRP A 163 5.56 -18.62 1.92
N ILE A 164 4.67 -17.85 1.30
CA ILE A 164 4.25 -18.04 -0.10
C ILE A 164 5.43 -17.90 -1.08
N GLY A 165 6.30 -16.89 -0.87
CA GLY A 165 7.49 -16.68 -1.68
C GLY A 165 8.41 -17.90 -1.68
N ARG A 166 8.60 -18.53 -0.50
CA ARG A 166 9.36 -19.78 -0.39
C ARG A 166 8.71 -20.94 -1.13
N ILE A 167 7.38 -21.10 -1.03
CA ILE A 167 6.64 -22.18 -1.73
C ILE A 167 6.74 -22.02 -3.24
N THR A 168 6.69 -20.79 -3.74
CA THR A 168 6.78 -20.49 -5.17
C THR A 168 8.21 -20.55 -5.72
N ALA A 169 9.16 -21.09 -4.94
CA ALA A 169 10.59 -21.16 -5.23
C ALA A 169 11.20 -19.80 -5.62
N TYR A 170 10.57 -18.71 -5.17
CA TYR A 170 11.11 -17.37 -5.33
C TYR A 170 12.15 -17.15 -4.24
N SER A 171 13.39 -17.51 -4.54
CA SER A 171 14.53 -17.16 -3.68
C SER A 171 14.64 -15.64 -3.64
N TYR A 172 14.18 -15.05 -2.53
CA TYR A 172 14.68 -13.76 -2.10
C TYR A 172 16.18 -13.94 -1.84
N GLN A 173 16.98 -13.75 -2.88
CA GLN A 173 18.42 -13.75 -2.78
C GLN A 173 18.78 -12.29 -2.47
N PRO A 174 19.08 -11.93 -1.21
CA PRO A 174 19.84 -10.72 -1.01
C PRO A 174 21.12 -10.95 -1.81
N GLU A 175 21.51 -10.01 -2.66
CA GLU A 175 22.83 -10.01 -3.29
C GLU A 175 23.87 -9.97 -2.18
N ARG A 176 24.19 -11.13 -1.64
CA ARG A 176 25.27 -11.35 -0.70
C ARG A 176 26.50 -11.57 -1.55
N GLY A 177 27.15 -10.47 -1.94
CA GLY A 177 28.46 -10.49 -2.58
C GLY A 177 28.53 -9.68 -3.87
N ARG A 178 28.81 -8.38 -3.75
CA ARG A 178 29.63 -7.66 -4.74
C ARG A 178 30.25 -6.37 -4.18
N LEU A 179 30.88 -6.49 -3.02
CA LEU A 179 31.90 -5.57 -2.53
C LEU A 179 32.91 -6.42 -1.74
N GLU A 180 33.61 -7.28 -2.47
CA GLU A 180 35.01 -7.60 -2.18
C GLU A 180 35.87 -6.62 -2.98
#